data_AF-A0A1G8BX04-F1
#
_entry.id   AF-A0A1G8BX04-F1
#
_cell.length_a   1.000
_cell.length_b   1.000
_cell.length_c   1.000
_cell.angle_alpha   90.00
_cell.angle_beta   90.00
_cell.angle_gamma   90.00
#
_symmetry.space_group_name_H-M   'P 1'
#
loop_
_entity.id
_entity.type
_entity.pdbx_description
1 polymer ?
#
loop_
_entity_poly.entity_id
_entity_poly.type
_entity_poly.pdbx_seq_one_letter_code
_entity_poly.pdbx_strand_id
1 'polypeptide(L)'
;MRHASVQVRALLTEEERLRYEKLFEVGKYLESQNRHDLAYTIQRELEILIEPAIERLQEKGRQRGNREYLDPIVTRAKNDEEQL
;
A
#
# COMPACT_ATOMS: atom_id res chain seq x y z
N MET A 1 -1.20 -9.86 -6.41
CA MET A 1 -1.54 -8.99 -5.29
C MET A 1 -0.28 -8.59 -4.58
N ARG A 2 0.01 -7.29 -4.56
CA ARG A 2 1.20 -6.71 -3.94
C ARG A 2 0.81 -6.08 -2.60
N HIS A 3 1.52 -6.46 -1.55
CA HIS A 3 1.31 -5.85 -0.25
C HIS A 3 1.85 -4.42 -0.24
N ALA A 4 1.16 -3.53 0.48
CA ALA A 4 1.75 -2.27 0.86
C ALA A 4 2.89 -2.53 1.86
N SER A 5 3.86 -1.61 1.92
CA SER A 5 4.97 -1.71 2.87
C SER A 5 4.46 -1.84 4.31
N VAL A 6 5.19 -2.57 5.15
CA VAL A 6 4.82 -2.78 6.56
C VAL A 6 4.61 -1.45 7.30
N GLN A 7 5.39 -0.42 6.94
CA GLN A 7 5.29 0.93 7.51
C GLN A 7 3.96 1.61 7.17
N VAL A 8 3.48 1.48 5.93
CA VAL A 8 2.17 2.03 5.51
C VAL A 8 1.04 1.28 6.19
N ARG A 9 1.09 -0.06 6.22
CA ARG A 9 0.04 -0.87 6.88
C ARG A 9 -0.06 -0.59 8.38
N ALA A 10 1.04 -0.27 9.04
CA ALA A 10 1.06 0.09 10.46
C ALA A 10 0.40 1.45 10.77
N LEU A 11 0.08 2.24 9.75
CA LEU A 11 -0.55 3.56 9.86
C LEU A 11 -1.99 3.60 9.36
N LEU A 12 -2.55 2.46 8.94
CA LEU A 12 -3.97 2.34 8.62
C LEU A 12 -4.80 2.49 9.89
N THR A 13 -5.98 3.13 9.77
CA THR A 13 -7.00 3.07 10.81
C THR A 13 -7.57 1.66 10.92
N GLU A 14 -8.29 1.36 11.99
CA GLU A 14 -8.93 0.06 12.15
C GLU A 14 -9.88 -0.27 10.97
N GLU A 15 -10.66 0.72 10.53
CA GLU A 15 -11.60 0.56 9.42
C GLU A 15 -10.88 0.39 8.07
N GLU A 16 -9.82 1.14 7.83
CA GLU A 16 -8.98 1.00 6.63
C GLU A 16 -8.27 -0.36 6.61
N ARG A 17 -7.73 -0.81 7.75
CA ARG A 17 -7.08 -2.12 7.89
C ARG A 17 -8.06 -3.25 7.59
N LEU A 18 -9.27 -3.18 8.14
CA LEU A 18 -10.31 -4.18 7.88
C LEU A 18 -10.67 -4.25 6.38
N ARG A 19 -10.81 -3.09 5.72
CA ARG A 19 -11.06 -3.04 4.27
C ARG A 19 -9.87 -3.56 3.46
N TYR A 20 -8.66 -3.22 3.86
CA TYR A 20 -7.42 -3.65 3.22
C TYR A 20 -7.30 -5.18 3.24
N GLU A 21 -7.46 -5.82 4.40
CA GLU A 21 -7.39 -7.27 4.54
C GLU A 21 -8.44 -7.98 3.66
N LYS A 22 -9.69 -7.51 3.68
CA LYS A 22 -10.77 -8.10 2.86
C LYS A 22 -10.52 -7.95 1.36
N LEU A 23 -10.13 -6.77 0.90
CA LEU A 23 -9.81 -6.55 -0.52
C LEU A 23 -8.59 -7.38 -0.92
N PHE A 24 -7.58 -7.49 -0.06
CA PHE A 24 -6.41 -8.30 -0.33
C PHE A 24 -6.76 -9.79 -0.48
N GLU A 25 -7.61 -10.32 0.41
CA GLU A 25 -8.12 -11.69 0.33
C GLU A 25 -8.91 -11.94 -0.97
N VAL A 26 -9.81 -11.03 -1.35
CA VAL A 26 -10.56 -11.11 -2.61
C VAL A 26 -9.61 -11.11 -3.81
N GLY A 27 -8.61 -10.22 -3.81
CA GLY A 27 -7.61 -10.17 -4.88
C GLY A 27 -6.82 -11.47 -4.99
N LYS A 28 -6.39 -12.05 -3.85
CA LYS A 28 -5.70 -13.35 -3.81
C LYS A 28 -6.58 -14.48 -4.31
N TYR A 29 -7.85 -14.48 -3.95
CA TYR A 29 -8.82 -15.43 -4.50
C TYR A 29 -8.92 -15.29 -6.02
N LEU A 30 -9.06 -14.09 -6.56
CA LEU A 30 -9.13 -13.87 -8.01
C LEU A 30 -7.86 -14.34 -8.75
N GLU A 31 -6.68 -14.12 -8.17
CA GLU A 31 -5.42 -14.67 -8.71
C GLU A 31 -5.44 -16.20 -8.73
N SER A 32 -5.95 -16.86 -7.68
CA SER A 32 -6.07 -18.32 -7.63
C SER A 32 -7.02 -18.89 -8.70
N GLN A 33 -7.95 -18.06 -9.19
CA GLN A 33 -8.89 -18.42 -10.26
C GLN A 33 -8.38 -18.00 -11.66
N ASN A 34 -7.12 -17.58 -11.79
CA ASN A 34 -6.53 -17.03 -13.02
C ASN A 34 -7.28 -15.80 -13.57
N ARG A 35 -8.01 -15.08 -12.72
CA ARG A 35 -8.74 -13.85 -13.07
C ARG A 35 -7.90 -12.60 -12.82
N HIS A 36 -6.76 -12.54 -13.51
CA HIS A 36 -5.80 -11.45 -13.36
C HIS A 36 -6.36 -10.08 -13.76
N ASP A 37 -7.29 -10.06 -14.71
CA ASP A 37 -8.08 -8.89 -15.12
C ASP A 37 -8.81 -8.24 -13.92
N LEU A 38 -9.46 -9.07 -13.11
CA LEU A 38 -10.20 -8.60 -11.94
C LEU A 38 -9.29 -8.34 -10.74
N ALA A 39 -8.26 -9.16 -10.55
CA ALA A 39 -7.27 -8.95 -9.49
C ALA A 39 -6.56 -7.60 -9.65
N TYR A 40 -6.30 -7.18 -10.90
CA TYR A 40 -5.74 -5.86 -11.19
C TYR A 40 -6.64 -4.71 -10.71
N THR A 41 -7.96 -4.81 -10.93
CA THR A 41 -8.91 -3.81 -10.40
C THR A 41 -8.85 -3.74 -8.87
N ILE A 42 -8.82 -4.89 -8.20
CA ILE A 42 -8.70 -4.94 -6.73
C ILE A 42 -7.37 -4.35 -6.25
N GLN A 43 -6.27 -4.58 -6.98
CA GLN A 43 -4.97 -3.98 -6.69
C GLN A 43 -5.05 -2.44 -6.73
N ARG A 44 -5.75 -1.86 -7.70
CA ARG A 44 -5.97 -0.40 -7.78
C ARG A 44 -6.80 0.15 -6.63
N GLU A 45 -7.85 -0.56 -6.22
CA GLU A 45 -8.66 -0.17 -5.06
C GLU A 45 -7.82 -0.19 -3.76
N LEU A 46 -6.91 -1.15 -3.63
CA LEU A 46 -5.96 -1.18 -2.52
C LEU A 46 -4.99 0.01 -2.56
N GLU A 47 -4.50 0.39 -3.73
CA GLU A 47 -3.62 1.55 -3.91
C GLU A 47 -4.30 2.85 -3.45
N ILE A 48 -5.56 3.05 -3.83
CA ILE A 48 -6.37 4.20 -3.38
C ILE A 48 -6.60 4.14 -1.86
N LEU A 49 -6.95 2.97 -1.33
CA LEU A 49 -7.22 2.80 0.10
C LEU A 49 -6.03 3.15 1.00
N ILE A 50 -4.80 2.90 0.53
CA ILE A 50 -3.59 3.16 1.34
C ILE A 50 -3.05 4.59 1.23
N GLU A 51 -3.55 5.41 0.29
CA GLU A 51 -3.11 6.81 0.11
C GLU A 51 -3.13 7.62 1.42
N PRO A 52 -4.20 7.60 2.25
CA PRO A 52 -4.21 8.34 3.51
C PRO A 52 -3.13 7.88 4.50
N ALA A 53 -2.80 6.58 4.51
CA ALA A 53 -1.75 6.06 5.37
C ALA A 53 -0.34 6.43 4.87
N ILE A 54 -0.15 6.56 3.56
CA ILE A 54 1.08 7.11 2.95
C ILE A 54 1.25 8.58 3.37
N GLU A 55 0.18 9.38 3.32
CA GLU A 55 0.22 10.78 3.76
C GLU A 55 0.56 10.89 5.26
N ARG A 56 -0.04 10.05 6.11
CA ARG A 56 0.33 9.97 7.55
C ARG A 56 1.80 9.58 7.74
N LEU A 57 2.32 8.66 6.92
CA LEU A 57 3.73 8.24 6.98
C LEU A 57 4.66 9.38 6.61
N GLN A 58 4.34 10.10 5.53
CA GLN A 58 5.10 11.27 5.09
C GLN A 58 5.05 12.38 6.13
N GLU A 59 3.89 12.64 6.74
CA GLU A 59 3.74 13.65 7.78
C GLU A 59 4.56 13.32 9.03
N LYS A 60 4.48 12.08 9.51
CA LYS A 60 5.33 11.58 10.60
C LYS A 60 6.81 11.68 10.23
N GLY A 61 7.11 11.45 8.96
CA GLY A 61 8.41 11.73 8.36
C GLY A 61 8.79 13.20 8.51
N ARG A 62 8.00 14.16 8.02
CA ARG A 62 8.28 15.60 8.07
C ARG A 62 8.50 16.10 9.50
N GLN A 63 7.71 15.59 10.45
CA GLN A 63 7.87 15.90 11.88
C GLN A 63 9.21 15.41 12.44
N ARG A 64 9.68 14.25 11.97
CA ARG A 64 11.05 13.75 12.25
C ARG A 64 12.10 14.49 11.42
N GLY A 65 11.70 14.95 10.24
CA GLY A 65 12.43 15.56 9.13
C GLY A 65 12.81 17.03 9.30
N ASN A 66 12.68 17.58 10.51
CA ASN A 66 13.62 18.61 10.98
C ASN A 66 15.07 18.07 11.06
N ARG A 67 15.31 16.80 10.67
CA ARG A 67 16.56 16.25 10.13
C ARG A 67 16.27 15.33 8.92
N GLU A 68 16.71 15.76 7.74
CA GLU A 68 16.73 15.07 6.42
C GLU A 68 16.72 13.52 6.46
N TYR A 69 15.69 12.81 5.94
CA TYR A 69 15.80 11.35 5.67
C TYR A 69 14.70 10.65 4.83
N LEU A 70 13.84 11.35 4.06
CA LEU A 70 12.58 10.73 3.57
C LEU A 70 12.49 10.40 2.09
N ASP A 71 13.37 10.92 1.26
CA ASP A 71 13.30 10.67 -0.18
C ASP A 71 13.37 9.18 -0.58
N PRO A 72 14.20 8.29 0.02
CA PRO A 72 14.34 6.92 -0.48
C PRO A 72 13.15 5.99 -0.15
N ILE A 73 12.30 6.34 0.81
CA ILE A 73 11.17 5.47 1.23
C ILE A 73 9.98 5.63 0.28
N VAL A 74 9.70 6.87 -0.13
CA VAL A 74 8.64 7.17 -1.09
C VAL A 74 8.99 6.64 -2.48
N THR A 75 10.26 6.72 -2.87
CA THR A 75 10.76 6.16 -4.13
C THR A 75 10.68 4.63 -4.13
N ARG A 76 11.01 3.94 -3.02
CA ARG A 76 10.84 2.47 -2.93
C ARG A 76 9.38 2.02 -2.89
N ALA A 77 8.50 2.79 -2.26
CA ALA A 77 7.06 2.48 -2.27
C ALA A 77 6.44 2.57 -3.67
N LYS A 78 7.08 3.28 -4.61
CA LYS A 78 6.66 3.40 -6.01
C LYS A 78 7.46 2.51 -6.98
N ASN A 79 8.73 2.22 -6.69
CA ASN A 79 9.66 1.55 -7.62
C ASN A 79 9.74 0.02 -7.50
N ASP A 80 8.86 -0.64 -6.74
CA ASP A 80 8.68 -2.12 -6.82
C ASP A 80 8.04 -2.57 -8.17
N GLU A 81 8.15 -1.74 -9.21
CA GLU A 81 7.77 -2.01 -10.61
C GLU A 81 8.95 -2.47 -11.49
N GLU A 82 10.20 -2.40 -11.04
CA GLU A 82 11.37 -2.57 -11.94
C GLU A 82 12.20 -3.85 -11.75
N GLN A 83 11.74 -4.85 -10.99
CA GLN A 83 12.49 -6.12 -10.79
C GLN A 83 11.69 -7.41 -11.08
N LEU A 84 10.87 -7.42 -12.14
CA LEU A 84 10.31 -8.66 -12.71
C LEU A 84 10.40 -8.64 -14.24
#